data_AF-A0A0A9WM04-F1
#
_entry.id   AF-A0A0A9WM04-F1
#
_cell.length_a   1.000
_cell.length_b   1.000
_cell.length_c   1.000
_cell.angle_alpha   90.00
_cell.angle_beta   90.00
_cell.angle_gamma   90.00
#
_symmetry.space_group_name_H-M   'P 1'
#
loop_
_entity.id
_entity.type
_entity.pdbx_description
1 polymer ?
#
loop_
_entity_poly.entity_id
_entity_poly.type
_entity_poly.pdbx_seq_one_letter_code
_entity_poly.pdbx_strand_id
1 'polypeptide(L)'
;LSVFQRIYDEGFVPRIFSQSLIYPLKKKLNADGIENVRGISFIASVMKIFASMVLERMVNWVESKGILNEGQAGFRWNYSTIDNLFSLTALVEDRLARKGNKLYCCCIDFS
;
A
#
# COMPACT_ATOMS: atom_id res chain seq x y z
N LEU A 1 -1.42 12.04 -24.71
CA LEU A 1 -2.53 11.22 -24.15
C LEU A 1 -2.90 10.04 -25.06
N SER A 2 -3.04 10.22 -26.37
CA SER A 2 -3.38 9.14 -27.32
C SER A 2 -2.52 7.87 -27.20
N VAL A 3 -1.22 8.01 -26.96
CA VAL A 3 -0.30 6.86 -26.77
C VAL A 3 -0.67 6.04 -25.53
N PHE A 4 -0.96 6.68 -24.39
CA PHE A 4 -1.33 5.95 -23.17
C PHE A 4 -2.69 5.26 -23.30
N GLN A 5 -3.63 5.91 -23.98
CA GLN A 5 -4.93 5.30 -24.27
C GLN A 5 -4.76 4.05 -25.14
N ARG A 6 -3.93 4.14 -26.19
CA ARG A 6 -3.63 2.98 -27.04
C ARG A 6 -2.96 1.85 -26.27
N ILE A 7 -1.97 2.15 -25.42
CA ILE A 7 -1.33 1.16 -24.54
C ILE A 7 -2.37 0.47 -23.63
N TYR A 8 -3.31 1.24 -23.09
CA TYR A 8 -4.37 0.71 -22.22
C TYR A 8 -5.34 -0.21 -22.99
N ASP A 9 -5.80 0.23 -24.16
CA ASP A 9 -6.81 -0.49 -24.95
C ASP A 9 -6.23 -1.74 -25.63
N GLU A 10 -5.00 -1.66 -26.14
CA GLU A 10 -4.34 -2.76 -26.85
C GLU A 10 -3.61 -3.72 -25.89
N GLY A 11 -3.29 -3.27 -24.66
CA GLY A 11 -2.53 -4.04 -23.67
C GLY A 11 -1.04 -4.22 -23.99
N PHE A 12 -0.54 -3.60 -25.06
CA PHE A 12 0.87 -3.65 -25.45
C PHE A 12 1.66 -2.48 -24.88
N VAL A 13 2.63 -2.79 -24.02
CA VAL A 13 3.55 -1.80 -23.43
C VAL A 13 4.92 -1.83 -24.12
N PRO A 14 5.61 -0.69 -24.21
CA PRO A 14 7.00 -0.67 -24.67
C PRO A 14 7.91 -1.51 -23.77
N ARG A 15 8.94 -2.15 -24.33
CA ARG A 15 9.90 -3.00 -23.58
C ARG A 15 10.50 -2.33 -22.34
N ILE A 16 10.73 -1.01 -22.40
CA ILE A 16 11.29 -0.23 -21.29
C ILE A 16 10.38 -0.21 -20.04
N PHE A 17 9.08 -0.49 -20.17
CA PHE A 17 8.15 -0.60 -19.03
C PHE A 17 8.41 -1.90 -18.23
N SER A 18 9.04 -2.90 -18.85
CA SER A 18 9.42 -4.16 -18.18
C SER A 18 10.86 -4.11 -17.66
N GLN A 19 11.51 -2.95 -17.67
CA GLN A 19 12.88 -2.77 -17.21
C GLN A 19 12.91 -1.88 -15.97
N SER A 20 13.77 -2.24 -15.02
CA SER A 20 14.02 -1.44 -13.82
C SER A 20 15.47 -1.55 -13.37
N LEU A 21 16.03 -0.45 -12.89
CA LEU A 21 17.29 -0.47 -12.15
C LEU A 21 16.98 -0.80 -10.69
N ILE A 22 17.61 -1.86 -10.15
CA ILE A 22 17.45 -2.21 -8.73
C ILE A 22 18.49 -1.43 -7.92
N TYR A 23 18.01 -0.62 -6.98
CA TYR A 23 18.84 0.12 -6.05
C TYR A 23 18.74 -0.47 -4.64
N PRO A 24 19.81 -1.05 -4.10
CA PRO A 24 19.81 -1.59 -2.75
C PRO A 24 19.82 -0.45 -1.71
N LEU A 25 18.82 -0.41 -0.84
CA LEU A 25 18.73 0.54 0.27
C LEU A 25 18.72 -0.19 1.61
N LYS A 26 19.56 0.21 2.56
CA LYS A 26 19.53 -0.33 3.93
C LYS A 26 18.20 0.02 4.63
N LYS A 27 17.54 -0.98 5.24
CA LYS A 27 16.32 -0.82 6.04
C LYS A 27 16.58 -0.07 7.35
N LYS A 28 17.74 -0.32 7.97
CA LYS A 28 18.21 0.33 9.21
C LYS A 28 19.70 0.67 9.05
N LEU A 29 20.11 1.85 9.54
CA LEU A 29 21.47 2.37 9.34
C LEU A 29 22.56 1.44 9.89
N ASN A 30 22.32 0.86 11.08
CA ASN A 30 23.29 0.07 11.84
C ASN A 30 23.02 -1.45 11.79
N ALA A 31 22.19 -1.92 10.86
CA ALA A 31 21.94 -3.34 10.70
C ALA A 31 22.80 -3.90 9.56
N ASP A 32 23.53 -4.97 9.86
CA ASP A 32 24.32 -5.73 8.89
C ASP A 32 23.50 -6.90 8.32
N GLY A 33 23.96 -7.50 7.22
CA GLY A 33 23.27 -8.62 6.56
C GLY A 33 22.39 -8.21 5.37
N ILE A 34 22.27 -9.11 4.40
CA ILE A 34 21.53 -8.88 3.13
C ILE A 34 20.02 -8.75 3.39
N GLU A 35 19.50 -9.44 4.40
CA GLU A 35 18.11 -9.37 4.86
C GLU A 35 17.69 -7.96 5.31
N ASN A 36 18.68 -7.13 5.68
CA ASN A 36 18.51 -5.74 6.06
C ASN A 36 18.63 -4.75 4.89
N VAL A 37 18.73 -5.25 3.66
CA VAL A 37 18.73 -4.45 2.43
C VAL A 37 17.41 -4.66 1.69
N ARG A 38 16.80 -3.55 1.24
CA ARG A 38 15.61 -3.54 0.39
C ARG A 38 16.01 -3.11 -1.02
N GLY A 39 15.73 -3.94 -2.02
CA GLY A 39 15.84 -3.53 -3.42
C GLY A 39 14.71 -2.58 -3.80
N ILE A 40 15.03 -1.36 -4.22
CA ILE A 40 14.07 -0.40 -4.76
C ILE A 40 14.16 -0.43 -6.29
N SER A 41 13.04 -0.71 -6.94
CA SER A 41 12.95 -0.74 -8.41
C SER A 41 12.74 0.66 -8.99
N PHE A 42 13.75 1.19 -9.67
CA PHE A 42 13.62 2.40 -10.47
C PHE A 42 13.17 2.05 -11.89
N ILE A 43 11.86 2.13 -12.09
CA ILE A 43 11.21 1.99 -13.40
C ILE A 43 11.25 3.30 -14.19
N ALA A 44 11.05 3.20 -15.51
CA ALA A 44 11.01 4.35 -16.41
C ALA A 44 9.93 5.38 -16.00
N SER A 45 10.26 6.68 -16.05
CA SER A 45 9.33 7.74 -15.65
C SER A 45 8.03 7.73 -16.44
N VAL A 46 8.08 7.40 -17.73
CA VAL A 46 6.90 7.23 -18.59
C VAL A 46 5.99 6.10 -18.12
N MET A 47 6.54 5.00 -17.58
CA MET A 47 5.77 3.92 -16.99
C MET A 47 5.10 4.38 -15.70
N LYS A 48 5.78 5.18 -14.86
CA LYS A 48 5.17 5.74 -13.62
C LYS A 48 3.96 6.60 -13.93
N ILE A 49 4.04 7.44 -14.97
CA ILE A 49 2.93 8.28 -15.44
C ILE A 49 1.77 7.41 -15.93
N PHE A 50 2.04 6.36 -16.70
CA PHE A 50 0.99 5.43 -17.12
C PHE A 50 0.35 4.71 -15.92
N ALA A 51 1.17 4.21 -15.00
CA ALA A 51 0.73 3.52 -13.80
C ALA A 51 -0.14 4.42 -12.90
N SER A 52 0.17 5.72 -12.77
CA SER A 52 -0.68 6.64 -12.01
C SER A 52 -2.06 6.84 -12.63
N MET A 53 -2.15 6.88 -13.97
CA MET A 53 -3.45 6.95 -14.67
C MET A 53 -4.28 5.67 -14.46
N VAL A 54 -3.63 4.50 -14.49
CA VAL A 54 -4.29 3.22 -14.21
C VAL A 54 -4.72 3.14 -12.74
N LEU A 55 -3.86 3.56 -11.82
CA LEU A 55 -4.16 3.60 -10.39
C LEU A 55 -5.39 4.46 -10.10
N GLU A 56 -5.48 5.65 -10.68
CA GLU A 56 -6.65 6.53 -10.52
C GLU A 56 -7.95 5.84 -10.96
N ARG A 57 -7.94 5.16 -12.12
CA ARG A 57 -9.09 4.38 -12.59
C ARG A 57 -9.45 3.25 -11.62
N MET A 58 -8.46 2.53 -11.10
CA MET A 58 -8.65 1.44 -10.15
C MET A 58 -9.22 1.94 -8.82
N VAL A 59 -8.67 3.02 -8.27
CA VAL A 59 -9.14 3.63 -7.02
C VAL A 59 -10.61 4.06 -7.17
N ASN A 60 -10.94 4.77 -8.25
CA ASN A 60 -12.32 5.19 -8.51
C ASN A 60 -13.28 4.00 -8.60
N TRP A 61 -12.87 2.91 -9.25
CA TRP A 61 -13.68 1.70 -9.35
C TRP A 61 -13.86 1.02 -7.99
N VAL A 62 -12.78 0.86 -7.22
CA VAL A 62 -12.79 0.23 -5.88
C VAL A 62 -13.69 0.99 -4.91
N GLU A 63 -13.57 2.32 -4.86
CA GLU A 63 -14.34 3.18 -3.96
C GLU A 63 -15.82 3.25 -4.37
N SER A 64 -16.11 3.45 -5.67
CA SER A 64 -17.51 3.52 -6.15
C SER A 64 -18.28 2.22 -5.97
N LYS A 65 -17.58 1.09 -5.84
CA LYS A 65 -18.16 -0.22 -5.58
C LYS A 65 -18.15 -0.62 -4.11
N GLY A 66 -17.54 0.19 -3.23
CA GLY A 66 -17.44 -0.11 -1.80
C GLY A 66 -16.73 -1.43 -1.50
N ILE A 67 -15.68 -1.76 -2.27
CA ILE A 67 -15.01 -3.07 -2.17
C ILE A 67 -14.18 -3.19 -0.88
N LEU A 68 -13.60 -2.08 -0.42
CA LEU A 68 -12.75 -2.07 0.78
C LEU A 68 -13.58 -1.99 2.05
N ASN A 69 -13.16 -2.73 3.08
CA ASN A 69 -13.74 -2.63 4.41
C ASN A 69 -13.28 -1.35 5.12
N GLU A 70 -14.13 -0.79 5.99
CA GLU A 70 -13.81 0.40 6.79
C GLU A 70 -12.57 0.25 7.69
N GLY A 71 -12.26 -0.96 8.16
CA GLY A 71 -11.02 -1.25 8.90
C GLY A 71 -9.75 -1.21 8.05
N GLN A 72 -9.85 -1.08 6.72
CA GLN A 72 -8.71 -1.03 5.81
C GLN A 72 -8.30 0.42 5.50
N ALA A 73 -7.46 0.99 6.38
CA ALA A 73 -6.95 2.36 6.25
C ALA A 73 -5.71 2.51 5.34
N GLY A 74 -4.95 1.44 5.11
CA GLY A 74 -3.67 1.50 4.41
C GLY A 74 -3.81 1.93 2.95
N PHE A 75 -3.02 2.92 2.53
CA PHE A 75 -2.98 3.45 1.15
C PHE A 75 -4.32 3.97 0.61
N ARG A 76 -5.25 4.33 1.49
CA ARG A 76 -6.60 4.80 1.13
C ARG A 76 -6.73 6.31 1.37
N TRP A 77 -7.37 7.00 0.43
CA TRP A 77 -7.58 8.45 0.54
C TRP A 77 -8.50 8.77 1.72
N ASN A 78 -8.20 9.84 2.47
CA ASN A 78 -8.89 10.23 3.72
C ASN A 78 -8.81 9.25 4.89
N TYR A 79 -8.01 8.18 4.81
CA TYR A 79 -7.73 7.31 5.95
C TYR A 79 -6.30 7.52 6.43
N SER A 80 -6.09 7.31 7.72
CA SER A 80 -4.82 7.48 8.39
C SER A 80 -4.56 6.36 9.40
N THR A 81 -3.31 6.28 9.87
CA THR A 81 -2.96 5.40 10.98
C THR A 81 -3.63 5.81 12.30
N ILE A 82 -4.08 7.07 12.41
CA ILE A 82 -4.77 7.59 13.58
C ILE A 82 -6.16 6.95 13.72
N ASP A 83 -6.86 6.70 12.61
CA ASP A 83 -8.19 6.08 12.63
C ASP A 83 -8.14 4.65 13.20
N ASN A 84 -7.11 3.89 12.80
CA ASN A 84 -6.85 2.55 13.33
C ASN A 84 -6.42 2.59 14.81
N LEU A 85 -5.58 3.56 15.19
CA LEU A 85 -5.15 3.75 16.57
C LEU A 85 -6.35 4.09 17.48
N PHE A 86 -7.21 5.00 17.03
CA PHE A 86 -8.44 5.36 17.73
C PHE A 86 -9.32 4.13 17.93
N SER A 87 -9.58 3.36 16.87
CA SER A 87 -10.38 2.14 16.92
C SER A 87 -9.81 1.13 17.93
N LEU A 88 -8.49 0.88 17.91
CA LEU A 88 -7.84 -0.01 18.86
C LEU A 88 -7.95 0.52 20.30
N THR A 89 -7.75 1.82 20.49
CA THR A 89 -7.78 2.46 21.82
C THR A 89 -9.18 2.39 22.42
N ALA A 90 -10.22 2.69 21.62
CA ALA A 90 -11.61 2.57 22.04
C ALA A 90 -11.98 1.13 22.45
N LEU A 91 -11.50 0.13 21.72
CA LEU A 91 -11.70 -1.29 22.06
C LEU A 91 -11.00 -1.67 23.37
N VAL A 92 -9.79 -1.17 23.60
CA VAL A 92 -9.04 -1.38 24.85
C VAL A 92 -9.79 -0.75 26.02
N GLU A 93 -10.21 0.50 25.89
CA GLU A 93 -10.91 1.24 26.95
C GLU A 93 -12.25 0.60 27.31
N ASP A 94 -13.11 0.29 26.33
CA ASP A 94 -14.41 -0.36 26.59
C ASP A 94 -14.23 -1.73 27.23
N ARG A 95 -13.28 -2.54 26.73
CA ARG A 95 -13.11 -3.90 27.23
C ARG A 95 -12.56 -3.92 28.65
N LEU A 96 -11.58 -3.06 28.94
CA LEU A 96 -10.89 -3.00 30.24
C LEU A 96 -11.63 -2.18 31.31
N ALA A 97 -12.68 -1.42 30.95
CA ALA A 97 -13.52 -0.70 31.90
C ALA A 97 -14.19 -1.62 32.95
N ARG A 98 -14.37 -2.91 32.65
CA ARG A 98 -14.99 -3.89 33.56
C ARG A 98 -13.93 -4.79 34.18
N LYS A 99 -13.92 -4.87 35.52
CA LYS A 99 -12.99 -5.71 36.27
C LYS A 99 -13.12 -7.18 35.85
N GLY A 100 -11.99 -7.82 35.56
CA GLY A 100 -11.92 -9.24 35.19
C GLY A 100 -12.01 -9.52 33.68
N ASN A 101 -12.35 -8.52 32.86
CA ASN A 101 -12.30 -8.65 31.40
C ASN A 101 -10.85 -8.67 30.89
N LYS A 102 -10.67 -9.33 29.74
CA LYS A 102 -9.42 -9.39 28.99
C LYS A 102 -9.68 -9.04 27.52
N LEU A 103 -8.70 -8.44 26.88
CA LEU A 103 -8.60 -8.23 25.45
C LEU A 103 -7.31 -8.89 24.96
N TYR A 104 -7.38 -9.59 23.83
CA TYR A 104 -6.23 -10.21 23.19
C TYR A 104 -6.02 -9.57 21.82
N CYS A 105 -4.78 -9.25 21.47
CA CYS A 105 -4.40 -8.66 20.19
C CYS A 105 -3.44 -9.59 19.46
N CYS A 106 -3.61 -9.74 18.15
CA CYS A 106 -2.72 -10.51 17.29
C CYS A 106 -2.17 -9.58 16.20
N CYS A 107 -0.86 -9.38 16.20
CA CYS A 107 -0.17 -8.61 15.17
C CYS A 107 0.27 -9.57 14.06
N ILE A 108 -0.30 -9.41 12.87
CA ILE A 108 -0.04 -10.27 11.70
C ILE A 108 0.71 -9.43 10.66
N ASP A 109 1.78 -9.99 10.10
CA ASP A 109 2.55 -9.37 9.01
C ASP A 109 2.84 -10.43 7.93
N PHE A 110 3.05 -9.99 6.70
CA PHE A 110 3.45 -10.87 5.60
C PHE A 110 4.97 -11.08 5.62
N SER A 111 5.41 -12.29 5.27
CA SER A 111 6.85 -12.65 5.15
C SER A 111 7.42 -12.32 3.79
#